data_AF-A0A1D3RQI5-F1
#
_entry.id   AF-A0A1D3RQI5-F1
#
_cell.length_a   1.000
_cell.length_b   1.000
_cell.length_c   1.000
_cell.angle_alpha   90.00
_cell.angle_beta   90.00
_cell.angle_gamma   90.00
#
_symmetry.space_group_name_H-M   'P 1'
#
loop_
_entity.id
_entity.type
_entity.pdbx_description
1 polymer ?
#
loop_
_entity_poly.entity_id
_entity_poly.type
_entity_poly.pdbx_seq_one_letter_code
_entity_poly.pdbx_strand_id
1 'polypeptide(L)'
;MKILMLLSVVALLSTVTSVNASQASLREARAKYQQMKIDATARYKRMKDKRAESVVWSAPQETVDRLQAWYYRLDEVRYKAQLKFERYGFSLSFIRTDSYADSKDAERVWLQLMNRVIPEQAIAKAEVKPQGTTADVELDRAKRYLAWALNERDMGVRFNNFIHRSLRTRIFHWDATEVERHARLEWLWAVEQYGTQKALVNSQSETRALEQLKVDNEVAEAYLAKQESDEEFRLSEISGFEAVQLEMVRQSLKRFWRISG
;
A
#
# COMPACT_ATOMS: atom_id res chain seq x y z
N MET A 1 16.46 32.48 66.95
CA MET A 1 17.41 32.78 65.84
C MET A 1 17.88 31.55 65.09
N LYS A 2 18.47 30.52 65.75
CA LYS A 2 19.00 29.31 65.06
C LYS A 2 17.97 28.55 64.20
N ILE A 3 16.73 28.38 64.67
CA ILE A 3 15.66 27.67 63.94
C ILE A 3 15.23 28.41 62.66
N LEU A 4 15.19 29.75 62.70
CA LEU A 4 14.82 30.60 61.54
C LEU A 4 15.89 30.60 60.45
N MET A 5 17.18 30.62 60.82
CA MET A 5 18.28 30.45 59.86
C MET A 5 18.29 29.07 59.22
N LEU A 6 17.95 28.02 59.99
CA LEU A 6 17.87 26.65 59.46
C LEU A 6 16.75 26.51 58.42
N LEU A 7 15.58 27.11 58.68
CA LEU A 7 14.45 27.11 57.74
C LEU A 7 14.78 27.85 56.44
N SER A 8 15.46 29.00 56.50
CA SER A 8 15.84 29.76 55.30
C SER A 8 16.90 29.05 54.45
N VAL A 9 17.87 28.38 55.09
CA VAL A 9 18.91 27.62 54.39
C VAL A 9 18.34 26.37 53.72
N VAL A 10 17.41 25.67 54.38
CA VAL A 10 16.72 24.51 53.78
C VAL A 10 15.87 24.92 52.58
N ALA A 11 15.14 26.05 52.67
CA ALA A 11 14.36 26.59 51.55
C ALA A 11 15.24 26.96 50.34
N LEU A 12 16.41 27.57 50.57
CA LEU A 12 17.37 27.92 49.52
C LEU A 12 18.03 26.68 48.88
N LEU A 13 18.31 25.65 49.67
CA LEU A 13 18.83 24.37 49.15
C LEU A 13 17.79 23.62 48.33
N SER A 14 16.51 23.61 48.74
CA SER A 14 15.43 22.96 47.99
C SER A 14 15.12 23.63 46.65
N THR A 15 15.34 24.94 46.54
CA THR A 15 15.08 25.72 45.32
C THR A 15 16.21 25.58 44.30
N VAL A 16 17.46 25.69 44.75
CA VAL A 16 18.63 25.44 43.87
C VAL A 16 18.63 24.01 43.33
N THR A 17 18.26 23.01 44.15
CA THR A 17 18.21 21.61 43.70
C THR A 17 17.06 21.33 42.74
N SER A 18 15.89 21.94 42.93
CA SER A 18 14.74 21.77 42.04
C SER A 18 14.91 22.49 40.70
N VAL A 19 15.48 23.70 40.67
CA VAL A 19 15.81 24.40 39.41
C VAL A 19 16.88 23.64 38.61
N ASN A 20 17.92 23.12 39.27
CA ASN A 20 18.93 22.31 38.59
C ASN A 20 18.38 20.99 38.05
N ALA A 21 17.46 20.33 38.78
CA ALA A 21 16.77 19.13 38.32
C ALA A 21 15.87 19.41 37.10
N SER A 22 15.18 20.56 37.07
CA SER A 22 14.35 21.02 35.94
C SER A 22 15.19 21.36 34.69
N GLN A 23 16.38 21.96 34.86
CA GLN A 23 17.28 22.18 33.72
C GLN A 23 17.87 20.88 33.17
N ALA A 24 18.13 19.90 34.03
CA ALA A 24 18.59 18.58 33.61
C ALA A 24 17.50 17.83 32.82
N SER A 25 16.24 17.85 33.28
CA SER A 25 15.11 17.21 32.59
C SER A 25 14.85 17.82 31.21
N LEU A 26 14.90 19.16 31.07
CA LEU A 26 14.76 19.84 29.76
C LEU A 26 15.92 19.51 28.82
N ARG A 27 17.13 19.38 29.34
CA ARG A 27 18.30 18.99 28.54
C ARG A 27 18.15 17.57 27.99
N GLU A 28 17.66 16.65 28.81
CA GLU A 28 17.35 15.27 28.38
C GLU A 28 16.20 15.24 27.36
N ALA A 29 15.14 16.02 27.58
CA ALA A 29 14.03 16.15 26.64
C ALA A 29 14.49 16.69 25.27
N ARG A 30 15.36 17.71 25.25
CA ARG A 30 15.97 18.24 24.02
C ARG A 30 16.86 17.21 23.33
N ALA A 31 17.64 16.42 24.07
CA ALA A 31 18.43 15.35 23.50
C ALA A 31 17.54 14.27 22.85
N LYS A 32 16.43 13.90 23.50
CA LYS A 32 15.45 12.95 22.96
C LYS A 32 14.72 13.50 21.73
N TYR A 33 14.35 14.78 21.73
CA TYR A 33 13.82 15.48 20.55
C TYR A 33 14.77 15.39 19.35
N GLN A 34 16.06 15.70 19.55
CA GLN A 34 17.05 15.61 18.49
C GLN A 34 17.20 14.17 17.99
N GLN A 35 17.22 13.19 18.89
CA GLN A 35 17.27 11.78 18.52
C GLN A 35 16.05 11.37 17.69
N MET A 36 14.84 11.80 18.07
CA MET A 36 13.61 11.52 17.31
C MET A 36 13.67 12.08 15.88
N LYS A 37 14.22 13.29 15.69
CA LYS A 37 14.41 13.88 14.35
C LYS A 37 15.49 13.19 13.53
N ILE A 38 16.58 12.77 14.17
CA ILE A 38 17.64 11.97 13.53
C ILE A 38 17.07 10.64 13.07
N ASP A 39 16.32 9.95 13.93
CA ASP A 39 15.70 8.66 13.63
C ASP A 39 14.66 8.79 12.51
N ALA A 40 13.84 9.84 12.51
CA ALA A 40 12.88 10.13 11.44
C ALA A 40 13.59 10.36 10.10
N THR A 41 14.68 11.13 10.10
CA THR A 41 15.50 11.38 8.91
C THR A 41 16.19 10.09 8.43
N ALA A 42 16.66 9.25 9.34
CA ALA A 42 17.26 7.95 9.02
C ALA A 42 16.23 6.97 8.44
N ARG A 43 15.00 6.94 8.98
CA ARG A 43 13.87 6.17 8.40
C ARG A 43 13.54 6.65 6.99
N TYR A 44 13.46 7.96 6.79
CA TYR A 44 13.25 8.56 5.46
C TYR A 44 14.34 8.14 4.46
N LYS A 45 15.62 8.26 4.84
CA LYS A 45 16.75 7.82 4.00
C LYS A 45 16.68 6.31 3.69
N ARG A 46 16.43 5.46 4.69
CA ARG A 46 16.26 4.01 4.47
C ARG A 46 15.12 3.67 3.52
N MET A 47 14.00 4.40 3.58
CA MET A 47 12.90 4.22 2.62
C MET A 47 13.32 4.61 1.20
N LYS A 48 14.09 5.69 1.06
CA LYS A 48 14.68 6.12 -0.20
C LYS A 48 15.68 5.11 -0.77
N ASP A 49 16.53 4.53 0.08
CA ASP A 49 17.56 3.56 -0.33
C ASP A 49 16.92 2.21 -0.71
N LYS A 50 15.90 1.75 0.03
CA LYS A 50 15.12 0.54 -0.32
C LYS A 50 14.43 0.61 -1.69
N ARG A 51 14.13 1.81 -2.18
CA ARG A 51 13.60 2.02 -3.54
C ARG A 51 14.63 1.64 -4.62
N ALA A 52 15.92 1.81 -4.33
CA ALA A 52 16.99 1.44 -5.24
C ALA A 52 17.28 -0.08 -5.25
N GLU A 53 16.94 -0.78 -4.16
CA GLU A 53 17.25 -2.21 -3.97
C GLU A 53 16.08 -3.16 -4.32
N SER A 54 14.85 -2.67 -4.45
CA SER A 54 13.71 -3.55 -4.67
C SER A 54 13.71 -4.16 -6.07
N VAL A 55 14.00 -5.46 -6.15
CA VAL A 55 13.81 -6.31 -7.33
C VAL A 55 12.31 -6.45 -7.62
N VAL A 56 11.78 -5.47 -8.33
CA VAL A 56 11.02 -5.56 -9.58
C VAL A 56 10.39 -6.92 -9.89
N TRP A 57 9.06 -6.95 -9.77
CA TRP A 57 8.07 -7.93 -10.27
C TRP A 57 8.60 -9.29 -10.77
N SER A 58 8.28 -10.36 -10.03
CA SER A 58 8.53 -11.75 -10.45
C SER A 58 7.53 -12.30 -11.47
N ALA A 59 6.42 -11.60 -11.75
CA ALA A 59 5.34 -12.10 -12.61
C ALA A 59 5.32 -11.67 -14.11
N PRO A 60 6.31 -10.96 -14.70
CA PRO A 60 6.27 -10.69 -16.13
C PRO A 60 6.38 -11.97 -16.96
N GLN A 61 7.17 -12.96 -16.50
CA GLN A 61 7.21 -14.28 -17.14
C GLN A 61 5.88 -15.03 -16.95
N GLU A 62 5.30 -14.98 -15.76
CA GLU A 62 4.01 -15.63 -15.49
C GLU A 62 2.91 -15.05 -16.40
N THR A 63 2.92 -13.74 -16.66
CA THR A 63 2.01 -13.08 -17.60
C THR A 63 2.11 -13.69 -19.01
N VAL A 64 3.34 -13.90 -19.50
CA VAL A 64 3.59 -14.55 -20.79
C VAL A 64 3.04 -15.97 -20.80
N ASP A 65 3.34 -16.75 -19.76
CA ASP A 65 2.93 -18.16 -19.67
C ASP A 65 1.41 -18.29 -19.62
N ARG A 66 0.73 -17.39 -18.90
CA ARG A 66 -0.74 -17.36 -18.80
C ARG A 66 -1.39 -16.95 -20.12
N LEU A 67 -0.87 -15.94 -20.81
CA LEU A 67 -1.34 -15.57 -22.15
C LEU A 67 -1.12 -16.71 -23.16
N GLN A 68 0.00 -17.42 -23.06
CA GLN A 68 0.29 -18.59 -23.89
C GLN A 68 -0.70 -19.73 -23.61
N ALA A 69 -0.98 -20.02 -22.34
CA ALA A 69 -1.98 -21.00 -21.93
C ALA A 69 -3.39 -20.61 -22.40
N TRP A 70 -3.73 -19.32 -22.35
CA TRP A 70 -5.02 -18.81 -22.83
C TRP A 70 -5.20 -19.05 -24.33
N TYR A 71 -4.18 -18.75 -25.13
CA TYR A 71 -4.19 -19.02 -26.56
C TYR A 71 -4.37 -20.50 -26.88
N TYR A 72 -3.62 -21.39 -26.21
CA TYR A 72 -3.75 -22.82 -26.46
C TYR A 72 -5.12 -23.36 -26.08
N ARG A 73 -5.73 -22.83 -25.01
CA ARG A 73 -7.11 -23.19 -24.64
C ARG A 73 -8.12 -22.78 -25.73
N LEU A 74 -7.98 -21.57 -26.25
CA LEU A 74 -8.85 -21.10 -27.33
C LEU A 74 -8.64 -21.91 -28.62
N ASP A 75 -7.40 -22.26 -28.95
CA ASP A 75 -7.08 -23.10 -30.12
C ASP A 75 -7.69 -24.49 -30.00
N GLU A 76 -7.64 -25.09 -28.80
CA GLU A 76 -8.26 -26.40 -28.56
C GLU A 76 -9.76 -26.37 -28.87
N VAL A 77 -10.49 -25.37 -28.38
CA VAL A 77 -11.94 -25.26 -28.59
C VAL A 77 -12.24 -24.92 -30.05
N ARG A 78 -11.48 -24.00 -30.67
CA ARG A 78 -11.58 -23.71 -32.10
C ARG A 78 -11.37 -24.98 -32.94
N TYR A 79 -10.33 -25.75 -32.64
CA TYR A 79 -10.01 -26.98 -33.36
C TYR A 79 -11.10 -28.05 -33.21
N LYS A 80 -11.68 -28.20 -32.00
CA LYS A 80 -12.86 -29.06 -31.79
C LYS A 80 -14.04 -28.63 -32.66
N ALA A 81 -14.29 -27.33 -32.79
CA ALA A 81 -15.33 -26.81 -33.68
C ALA A 81 -15.00 -27.08 -35.15
N GLN A 82 -13.74 -26.92 -35.54
CA GLN A 82 -13.26 -27.23 -36.89
C GLN A 82 -13.51 -28.69 -37.29
N LEU A 83 -13.02 -29.63 -36.48
CA LEU A 83 -13.17 -31.06 -36.73
C LEU A 83 -14.65 -31.47 -36.86
N LYS A 84 -15.55 -30.86 -36.08
CA LYS A 84 -16.98 -31.14 -36.17
C LYS A 84 -17.55 -30.70 -37.51
N PHE A 85 -17.29 -29.48 -37.98
CA PHE A 85 -17.84 -29.06 -39.28
C PHE A 85 -17.17 -29.80 -40.44
N GLU A 86 -15.87 -30.12 -40.38
CA GLU A 86 -15.18 -30.89 -41.42
C GLU A 86 -15.76 -32.30 -41.56
N ARG A 87 -16.03 -32.96 -40.43
CA ARG A 87 -16.69 -34.27 -40.40
C ARG A 87 -18.06 -34.26 -41.09
N TYR A 88 -18.86 -33.21 -40.86
CA TYR A 88 -20.17 -33.07 -41.51
C TYR A 88 -20.08 -32.57 -42.97
N GLY A 89 -19.04 -31.80 -43.30
CA GLY A 89 -18.77 -31.30 -44.64
C GLY A 89 -18.35 -32.40 -45.62
N PHE A 90 -17.65 -33.44 -45.14
CA PHE A 90 -17.29 -34.62 -45.94
C PHE A 90 -18.44 -35.61 -46.10
N SER A 91 -19.41 -35.66 -45.16
CA SER A 91 -20.36 -36.77 -45.11
C SER A 91 -21.62 -36.60 -45.95
N LEU A 92 -21.95 -35.43 -46.51
CA LEU A 92 -23.11 -35.22 -47.40
C LEU A 92 -23.04 -33.83 -48.04
N SER A 93 -22.71 -33.77 -49.33
CA SER A 93 -22.46 -32.55 -50.12
C SER A 93 -23.66 -31.58 -50.28
N PHE A 94 -24.81 -31.83 -49.66
CA PHE A 94 -26.03 -31.03 -49.88
C PHE A 94 -26.91 -30.75 -48.63
N ILE A 95 -26.60 -31.28 -47.44
CA ILE A 95 -27.43 -31.05 -46.25
C ILE A 95 -26.61 -30.29 -45.20
N ARG A 96 -26.76 -28.95 -45.17
CA ARG A 96 -26.29 -28.13 -44.05
C ARG A 96 -27.13 -28.48 -42.82
N THR A 97 -26.59 -29.33 -41.95
CA THR A 97 -27.20 -29.59 -40.64
C THR A 97 -26.99 -28.38 -39.72
N ASP A 98 -27.86 -28.22 -38.73
CA ASP A 98 -27.68 -27.21 -37.67
C ASP A 98 -26.31 -27.35 -36.98
N SER A 99 -25.87 -28.59 -36.75
CA SER A 99 -24.53 -28.88 -36.20
C SER A 99 -23.40 -28.37 -37.08
N TYR A 100 -23.53 -28.44 -38.42
CA TYR A 100 -22.53 -27.89 -39.35
C TYR A 100 -22.47 -26.37 -39.26
N ALA A 101 -23.63 -25.70 -39.33
CA ALA A 101 -23.72 -24.24 -39.26
C ALA A 101 -23.16 -23.72 -37.92
N ASP A 102 -23.59 -24.32 -36.81
CA ASP A 102 -23.15 -23.97 -35.47
C ASP A 102 -21.64 -24.16 -35.29
N SER A 103 -21.09 -25.26 -35.81
CA SER A 103 -19.65 -25.54 -35.72
C SER A 103 -18.81 -24.53 -36.51
N LYS A 104 -19.30 -24.09 -37.67
CA LYS A 104 -18.65 -23.04 -38.46
C LYS A 104 -18.70 -21.68 -37.77
N ASP A 105 -19.83 -21.32 -37.17
CA ASP A 105 -19.96 -20.04 -36.47
C ASP A 105 -19.20 -20.04 -35.13
N ALA A 106 -19.15 -21.16 -34.41
CA ALA A 106 -18.33 -21.32 -33.21
C ALA A 106 -16.83 -21.23 -33.52
N GLU A 107 -16.36 -21.88 -34.59
CA GLU A 107 -14.97 -21.79 -35.04
C GLU A 107 -14.55 -20.35 -35.35
N ARG A 108 -15.41 -19.59 -36.07
CA ARG A 108 -15.17 -18.17 -36.34
C ARG A 108 -15.07 -17.34 -35.06
N VAL A 109 -15.95 -17.58 -34.08
CA VAL A 109 -15.95 -16.86 -32.80
C VAL A 109 -14.67 -17.13 -32.01
N TRP A 110 -14.24 -18.38 -31.91
CA TRP A 110 -13.02 -18.71 -31.18
C TRP A 110 -11.76 -18.22 -31.88
N LEU A 111 -11.73 -18.25 -33.22
CA LEU A 111 -10.66 -17.65 -34.00
C LEU A 111 -10.54 -16.14 -33.77
N GLN A 112 -11.67 -15.42 -33.65
CA GLN A 112 -11.67 -14.00 -33.31
C GLN A 112 -11.06 -13.74 -31.93
N LEU A 113 -11.34 -14.58 -30.93
CA LEU A 113 -10.68 -14.49 -29.63
C LEU A 113 -9.19 -14.75 -29.73
N MET A 114 -8.77 -15.82 -30.40
CA MET A 114 -7.34 -16.14 -30.57
C MET A 114 -6.57 -14.98 -31.20
N ASN A 115 -7.11 -14.37 -32.24
CA ASN A 115 -6.47 -13.24 -32.94
C ASN A 115 -6.26 -12.01 -32.06
N ARG A 116 -6.99 -11.89 -30.93
CA ARG A 116 -6.79 -10.82 -29.93
C ARG A 116 -5.69 -11.17 -28.93
N VAL A 117 -5.46 -12.45 -28.64
CA VAL A 117 -4.45 -12.90 -27.67
C VAL A 117 -3.05 -12.88 -28.27
N ILE A 118 -2.91 -13.18 -29.57
CA ILE A 118 -1.62 -13.20 -30.28
C ILE A 118 -0.81 -11.89 -30.10
N PRO A 119 -1.34 -10.69 -30.39
CA PRO A 119 -0.57 -9.46 -30.24
C PRO A 119 -0.15 -9.21 -28.78
N GLU A 120 -0.99 -9.59 -27.83
CA GLU A 120 -0.77 -9.36 -26.40
C GLU A 120 0.34 -10.27 -25.85
N GLN A 121 0.42 -11.52 -26.35
CA GLN A 121 1.58 -12.37 -26.08
C GLN A 121 2.89 -11.77 -26.58
N ALA A 122 2.88 -11.19 -27.79
CA ALA A 122 4.08 -10.57 -28.35
C ALA A 122 4.52 -9.37 -27.53
N ILE A 123 3.57 -8.53 -27.09
CA ILE A 123 3.82 -7.40 -26.19
C ILE A 123 4.38 -7.90 -24.86
N ALA A 124 3.73 -8.84 -24.20
CA ALA A 124 4.18 -9.39 -22.91
C ALA A 124 5.59 -9.99 -23.01
N LYS A 125 5.89 -10.75 -24.07
CA LYS A 125 7.23 -11.31 -24.32
C LYS A 125 8.30 -10.21 -24.48
N ALA A 126 7.98 -9.13 -25.19
CA ALA A 126 8.90 -8.01 -25.38
C ALA A 126 9.14 -7.21 -24.08
N GLU A 127 8.18 -7.24 -23.18
CA GLU A 127 8.23 -6.58 -21.88
C GLU A 127 9.05 -7.36 -20.84
N VAL A 128 9.23 -8.68 -20.98
CA VAL A 128 10.14 -9.43 -20.11
C VAL A 128 11.57 -8.92 -20.30
N LYS A 129 12.17 -8.33 -19.25
CA LYS A 129 13.56 -7.86 -19.25
C LYS A 129 14.40 -8.71 -18.28
N PRO A 130 15.65 -9.08 -18.66
CA PRO A 130 16.53 -9.88 -17.82
C PRO A 130 17.13 -9.12 -16.64
N GLN A 131 17.08 -7.79 -16.65
CA GLN A 131 17.58 -6.92 -15.58
C GLN A 131 16.42 -6.12 -15.01
N GLY A 132 16.43 -5.96 -13.68
CA GLY A 132 15.35 -5.31 -12.92
C GLY A 132 14.96 -3.96 -13.53
N THR A 133 13.67 -3.80 -13.77
CA THR A 133 13.05 -2.52 -14.16
C THR A 133 12.77 -1.63 -12.93
N THR A 134 11.75 -0.78 -12.92
CA THR A 134 11.38 0.01 -11.73
C THR A 134 9.97 -0.37 -11.30
N ALA A 135 9.61 -0.17 -10.03
CA ALA A 135 8.26 -0.47 -9.56
C ALA A 135 7.17 0.30 -10.35
N ASP A 136 7.47 1.51 -10.80
CA ASP A 136 6.57 2.32 -11.64
C ASP A 136 6.34 1.66 -13.02
N VAL A 137 7.40 1.14 -13.66
CA VAL A 137 7.31 0.41 -14.93
C VAL A 137 6.49 -0.88 -14.78
N GLU A 138 6.66 -1.60 -13.68
CA GLU A 138 5.90 -2.83 -13.42
C GLU A 138 4.44 -2.55 -13.05
N LEU A 139 4.15 -1.43 -12.38
CA LEU A 139 2.78 -0.98 -12.17
C LEU A 139 2.08 -0.68 -13.51
N ASP A 140 2.78 -0.04 -14.45
CA ASP A 140 2.25 0.24 -15.78
C ASP A 140 1.98 -1.03 -16.59
N ARG A 141 2.84 -2.05 -16.48
CA ARG A 141 2.62 -3.36 -17.09
C ARG A 141 1.43 -4.09 -16.47
N ALA A 142 1.36 -4.14 -15.14
CA ALA A 142 0.23 -4.73 -14.43
C ALA A 142 -1.09 -4.02 -14.79
N LYS A 143 -1.07 -2.69 -14.96
CA LYS A 143 -2.23 -1.91 -15.42
C LYS A 143 -2.65 -2.26 -16.84
N ARG A 144 -1.70 -2.40 -17.78
CA ARG A 144 -1.99 -2.84 -19.16
C ARG A 144 -2.61 -4.24 -19.16
N TYR A 145 -2.02 -5.16 -18.43
CA TYR A 145 -2.53 -6.53 -18.35
C TYR A 145 -3.93 -6.59 -17.74
N LEU A 146 -4.20 -5.81 -16.68
CA LEU A 146 -5.53 -5.68 -16.11
C LEU A 146 -6.56 -5.16 -17.12
N ALA A 147 -6.20 -4.17 -17.93
CA ALA A 147 -7.08 -3.65 -18.96
C ALA A 147 -7.39 -4.70 -20.04
N TRP A 148 -6.38 -5.47 -20.45
CA TRP A 148 -6.57 -6.61 -21.35
C TRP A 148 -7.49 -7.67 -20.74
N ALA A 149 -7.22 -8.11 -19.51
CA ALA A 149 -7.98 -9.17 -18.85
C ALA A 149 -9.45 -8.78 -18.59
N LEU A 150 -9.70 -7.50 -18.30
CA LEU A 150 -11.07 -6.97 -18.21
C LEU A 150 -11.81 -7.07 -19.55
N ASN A 151 -11.15 -6.69 -20.64
CA ASN A 151 -11.74 -6.80 -21.97
C ASN A 151 -12.00 -8.27 -22.34
N GLU A 152 -11.07 -9.18 -22.04
CA GLU A 152 -11.25 -10.61 -22.29
C GLU A 152 -12.38 -11.22 -21.46
N ARG A 153 -12.55 -10.81 -20.20
CA ARG A 153 -13.71 -11.18 -19.37
C ARG A 153 -15.01 -10.78 -20.06
N ASP A 154 -15.12 -9.53 -20.50
CA ASP A 154 -16.34 -9.01 -21.13
C ASP A 154 -16.61 -9.70 -22.48
N MET A 155 -15.58 -10.01 -23.24
CA MET A 155 -15.69 -10.79 -24.47
C MET A 155 -16.11 -12.23 -24.19
N GLY A 156 -15.54 -12.88 -23.16
CA GLY A 156 -15.95 -14.22 -22.72
C GLY A 156 -17.44 -14.28 -22.39
N VAL A 157 -17.96 -13.30 -21.67
CA VAL A 157 -19.41 -13.17 -21.37
C VAL A 157 -20.22 -12.98 -22.65
N ARG A 158 -19.80 -12.08 -23.55
CA ARG A 158 -20.50 -11.83 -24.82
C ARG A 158 -20.55 -13.07 -25.70
N PHE A 159 -19.44 -13.79 -25.83
CA PHE A 159 -19.38 -15.00 -26.64
C PHE A 159 -20.13 -16.15 -25.99
N ASN A 160 -20.09 -16.29 -24.67
CA ASN A 160 -20.91 -17.29 -23.98
C ASN A 160 -22.40 -17.07 -24.26
N ASN A 161 -22.86 -15.82 -24.16
CA ASN A 161 -24.24 -15.45 -24.52
C ASN A 161 -24.55 -15.69 -26.00
N PHE A 162 -23.62 -15.36 -26.91
CA PHE A 162 -23.80 -15.63 -28.34
C PHE A 162 -23.99 -17.12 -28.59
N ILE A 163 -23.10 -17.96 -28.04
CA ILE A 163 -23.14 -19.42 -28.21
C ILE A 163 -24.46 -19.99 -27.69
N HIS A 164 -24.89 -19.59 -26.49
CA HIS A 164 -26.11 -20.11 -25.87
C HIS A 164 -27.42 -19.66 -26.54
N ARG A 165 -27.43 -18.48 -27.19
CA ARG A 165 -28.65 -17.88 -27.75
C ARG A 165 -28.76 -18.02 -29.26
N SER A 166 -27.62 -18.06 -29.96
CA SER A 166 -27.58 -17.95 -31.42
C SER A 166 -27.31 -19.30 -32.09
N LEU A 167 -26.65 -20.23 -31.40
CA LEU A 167 -26.45 -21.58 -31.92
C LEU A 167 -27.69 -22.43 -31.64
N ARG A 168 -28.04 -23.28 -32.60
CA ARG A 168 -29.25 -24.12 -32.54
C ARG A 168 -29.03 -25.35 -31.66
N THR A 169 -27.82 -25.88 -31.69
CA THR A 169 -27.38 -27.07 -30.96
C THR A 169 -26.60 -26.68 -29.72
N ARG A 170 -26.62 -27.55 -28.70
CA ARG A 170 -25.93 -27.29 -27.43
C ARG A 170 -24.49 -27.76 -27.38
N ILE A 171 -23.92 -28.12 -28.53
CA ILE A 171 -22.65 -28.88 -28.62
C ILE A 171 -21.40 -28.10 -28.17
N PHE A 172 -21.51 -26.77 -28.00
CA PHE A 172 -20.43 -25.88 -27.54
C PHE A 172 -20.78 -25.10 -26.27
N HIS A 173 -21.94 -25.35 -25.64
CA HIS A 173 -22.37 -24.61 -24.44
C HIS A 173 -21.39 -24.76 -23.28
N TRP A 174 -20.89 -25.99 -23.09
CA TRP A 174 -19.90 -26.26 -22.05
C TRP A 174 -18.58 -25.53 -22.34
N ASP A 175 -18.06 -25.63 -23.57
CA ASP A 175 -16.81 -24.96 -23.94
C ASP A 175 -16.92 -23.44 -23.75
N ALA A 176 -18.05 -22.83 -24.14
CA ALA A 176 -18.28 -21.41 -23.99
C ALA A 176 -18.36 -20.97 -22.52
N THR A 177 -18.95 -21.80 -21.66
CA THR A 177 -19.01 -21.58 -20.21
C THR A 177 -17.61 -21.65 -19.59
N GLU A 178 -16.80 -22.63 -20.00
CA GLU A 178 -15.42 -22.77 -19.52
C GLU A 178 -14.52 -21.62 -19.97
N VAL A 179 -14.65 -21.17 -21.22
CA VAL A 179 -13.95 -19.98 -21.72
C VAL A 179 -14.32 -18.74 -20.89
N GLU A 180 -15.61 -18.49 -20.65
CA GLU A 180 -16.02 -17.37 -19.77
C GLU A 180 -15.42 -17.49 -18.36
N ARG A 181 -15.51 -18.68 -17.76
CA ARG A 181 -14.98 -18.95 -16.41
C ARG A 181 -13.48 -18.65 -16.34
N HIS A 182 -12.72 -19.10 -17.32
CA HIS A 182 -11.28 -18.85 -17.36
C HIS A 182 -10.94 -17.38 -17.59
N ALA A 183 -11.66 -16.67 -18.46
CA ALA A 183 -11.46 -15.24 -18.65
C ALA A 183 -11.73 -14.45 -17.36
N ARG A 184 -12.74 -14.86 -16.57
CA ARG A 184 -13.01 -14.28 -15.24
C ARG A 184 -11.88 -14.55 -14.25
N LEU A 185 -11.36 -15.78 -14.20
CA LEU A 185 -10.24 -16.11 -13.33
C LEU A 185 -8.98 -15.31 -13.69
N GLU A 186 -8.75 -15.08 -14.98
CA GLU A 186 -7.62 -14.28 -15.43
C GLU A 186 -7.74 -12.81 -15.02
N TRP A 187 -8.94 -12.25 -15.13
CA TRP A 187 -9.23 -10.91 -14.62
C TRP A 187 -8.99 -10.80 -13.10
N LEU A 188 -9.43 -11.79 -12.31
CA LEU A 188 -9.20 -11.78 -10.86
C LEU A 188 -7.71 -11.81 -10.52
N TRP A 189 -6.93 -12.65 -11.20
CA TRP A 189 -5.47 -12.68 -11.03
C TRP A 189 -4.84 -11.34 -11.40
N ALA A 190 -5.26 -10.71 -12.51
CA ALA A 190 -4.77 -9.41 -12.92
C ALA A 190 -5.07 -8.30 -11.90
N VAL A 191 -6.25 -8.35 -11.25
CA VAL A 191 -6.63 -7.42 -10.17
C VAL A 191 -5.69 -7.58 -8.97
N GLU A 192 -5.40 -8.82 -8.56
CA GLU A 192 -4.48 -9.11 -7.47
C GLU A 192 -3.06 -8.61 -7.75
N GLN A 193 -2.55 -8.87 -8.95
CA GLN A 193 -1.22 -8.42 -9.36
C GLN A 193 -1.13 -6.90 -9.42
N TYR A 194 -2.13 -6.23 -10.01
CA TYR A 194 -2.19 -4.77 -10.02
C TYR A 194 -2.26 -4.18 -8.61
N GLY A 195 -3.08 -4.75 -7.72
CA GLY A 195 -3.17 -4.33 -6.32
C GLY A 195 -1.84 -4.46 -5.58
N THR A 196 -1.15 -5.58 -5.78
CA THR A 196 0.18 -5.84 -5.20
C THR A 196 1.22 -4.84 -5.69
N GLN A 197 1.30 -4.59 -7.00
CA GLN A 197 2.23 -3.60 -7.56
C GLN A 197 1.89 -2.18 -7.10
N LYS A 198 0.61 -1.81 -7.05
CA LYS A 198 0.17 -0.51 -6.56
C LYS A 198 0.54 -0.31 -5.10
N ALA A 199 0.39 -1.33 -4.26
CA ALA A 199 0.81 -1.28 -2.87
C ALA A 199 2.33 -1.10 -2.75
N LEU A 200 3.12 -1.79 -3.58
CA LEU A 200 4.57 -1.63 -3.64
C LEU A 200 4.98 -0.20 -4.03
N VAL A 201 4.47 0.33 -5.15
CA VAL A 201 4.74 1.72 -5.56
C VAL A 201 4.34 2.70 -4.46
N ASN A 202 3.16 2.53 -3.84
CA ASN A 202 2.71 3.40 -2.76
C ASN A 202 3.60 3.32 -1.51
N SER A 203 4.15 2.15 -1.18
CA SER A 203 5.11 1.99 -0.09
C SER A 203 6.47 2.64 -0.38
N GLN A 204 6.77 2.85 -1.66
CA GLN A 204 8.01 3.47 -2.14
C GLN A 204 7.83 4.95 -2.54
N SER A 205 6.61 5.47 -2.43
CA SER A 205 6.29 6.83 -2.85
C SER A 205 6.98 7.86 -1.94
N GLU A 206 7.76 8.74 -2.57
CA GLU A 206 8.46 9.84 -1.90
C GLU A 206 7.49 10.77 -1.18
N THR A 207 6.30 10.99 -1.74
CA THR A 207 5.25 11.78 -1.11
C THR A 207 4.83 11.19 0.23
N ARG A 208 4.63 9.87 0.31
CA ARG A 208 4.30 9.19 1.58
C ARG A 208 5.47 9.20 2.56
N ALA A 209 6.69 9.02 2.08
CA ALA A 209 7.88 9.10 2.92
C ALA A 209 8.07 10.52 3.49
N LEU A 210 7.77 11.56 2.71
CA LEU A 210 7.77 12.95 3.13
C LEU A 210 6.63 13.27 4.10
N GLU A 211 5.42 12.78 3.85
CA GLU A 211 4.28 12.90 4.77
C GLU A 211 4.61 12.25 6.11
N GLN A 212 5.16 11.04 6.11
CA GLN A 212 5.59 10.36 7.33
C GLN A 212 6.70 11.12 8.05
N LEU A 213 7.68 11.68 7.32
CA LEU A 213 8.72 12.53 7.90
C LEU A 213 8.13 13.78 8.56
N LYS A 214 7.12 14.40 7.94
CA LYS A 214 6.40 15.56 8.53
C LYS A 214 5.69 15.16 9.82
N VAL A 215 4.91 14.08 9.80
CA VAL A 215 4.22 13.56 10.99
C VAL A 215 5.21 13.23 12.11
N ASP A 216 6.32 12.54 11.79
CA ASP A 216 7.34 12.19 12.77
C ASP A 216 8.00 13.45 13.39
N ASN A 217 8.21 14.51 12.60
CA ASN A 217 8.72 15.79 13.08
C ASN A 217 7.70 16.53 13.96
N GLU A 218 6.42 16.55 13.55
CA GLU A 218 5.33 17.14 14.35
C GLU A 218 5.19 16.44 15.70
N VAL A 219 5.33 15.10 15.74
CA VAL A 219 5.34 14.33 16.99
C VAL A 219 6.54 14.68 17.86
N ALA A 220 7.73 14.88 17.27
CA ALA A 220 8.91 15.33 18.02
C ALA A 220 8.70 16.74 18.60
N GLU A 221 8.13 17.66 17.82
CA GLU A 221 7.83 19.02 18.27
C GLU A 221 6.77 19.03 19.39
N ALA A 222 5.70 18.26 19.24
CA ALA A 222 4.68 18.11 20.27
C ALA A 222 5.24 17.50 21.56
N TYR A 223 6.18 16.55 21.45
CA TYR A 223 6.88 16.01 22.61
C TYR A 223 7.68 17.09 23.36
N LEU A 224 8.47 17.88 22.64
CA LEU A 224 9.28 18.94 23.26
C LEU A 224 8.41 20.02 23.87
N ALA A 225 7.40 20.51 23.14
CA ALA A 225 6.47 21.53 23.63
C ALA A 225 5.75 21.09 24.91
N LYS A 226 5.36 19.81 25.00
CA LYS A 226 4.78 19.24 26.22
C LYS A 226 5.77 19.26 27.38
N GLN A 227 7.02 18.84 27.16
CA GLN A 227 8.04 18.85 28.22
C GLN A 227 8.37 20.28 28.69
N GLU A 228 8.41 21.25 27.77
CA GLU A 228 8.60 22.67 28.11
C GLU A 228 7.42 23.21 28.92
N SER A 229 6.17 22.90 28.51
CA SER A 229 4.98 23.29 29.27
C SER A 229 4.90 22.63 30.65
N ASP A 230 5.24 21.33 30.77
CA ASP A 230 5.22 20.60 32.04
C ASP A 230 6.27 21.18 33.02
N GLU A 231 7.43 21.60 32.51
CA GLU A 231 8.48 22.24 33.33
C GLU A 231 8.19 23.71 33.66
N GLU A 232 7.61 24.49 32.75
CA GLU A 232 7.10 25.83 33.07
C GLU A 232 6.05 25.77 34.18
N PHE A 233 5.15 24.78 34.12
CA PHE A 233 4.18 24.54 35.17
C PHE A 233 4.85 24.21 36.51
N ARG A 234 5.81 23.27 36.55
CA ARG A 234 6.57 22.94 37.77
C ARG A 234 7.32 24.13 38.36
N LEU A 235 7.99 24.93 37.53
CA LEU A 235 8.71 26.12 37.98
C LEU A 235 7.74 27.16 38.55
N SER A 236 6.55 27.29 37.95
CA SER A 236 5.49 28.17 38.47
C SER A 236 4.99 27.71 39.85
N GLU A 237 4.79 26.40 40.07
CA GLU A 237 4.41 25.84 41.38
C GLU A 237 5.50 26.08 42.43
N ILE A 238 6.77 25.89 42.07
CA ILE A 238 7.91 26.16 42.97
C ILE A 238 7.92 27.64 43.36
N SER A 239 7.79 28.55 42.40
CA SER A 239 7.76 30.00 42.66
C SER A 239 6.55 30.44 43.50
N GLY A 240 5.38 29.80 43.30
CA GLY A 240 4.20 30.03 44.13
C GLY A 240 4.40 29.56 45.56
N PHE A 241 5.04 28.40 45.74
CA PHE A 241 5.39 27.88 47.06
C PHE A 241 6.43 28.75 47.77
N GLU A 242 7.43 29.28 47.04
CA GLU A 242 8.40 30.26 47.55
C GLU A 242 7.72 31.53 48.06
N ALA A 243 6.75 32.07 47.30
CA ALA A 243 5.99 33.25 47.70
C ALA A 243 5.21 33.02 49.01
N VAL A 244 4.61 31.84 49.17
CA VAL A 244 3.92 31.45 50.40
C VAL A 244 4.90 31.30 51.57
N GLN A 245 6.05 30.64 51.37
CA GLN A 245 7.05 30.49 52.43
C GLN A 245 7.63 31.84 52.89
N LEU A 246 7.93 32.75 51.96
CA LEU A 246 8.40 34.10 52.26
C LEU A 246 7.36 34.89 53.06
N GLU A 247 6.08 34.75 52.75
CA GLU A 247 5.01 35.40 53.49
C GLU A 247 4.86 34.81 54.90
N MET A 248 4.96 33.49 55.07
CA MET A 248 4.96 32.85 56.40
C MET A 248 6.14 33.31 57.25
N VAL A 249 7.34 33.46 56.66
CA VAL A 249 8.52 34.02 57.35
C VAL A 249 8.29 35.47 57.74
N ARG A 250 7.74 36.31 56.86
CA ARG A 250 7.38 37.70 57.16
C ARG A 250 6.37 37.81 58.30
N GLN A 251 5.32 37.00 58.30
CA GLN A 251 4.32 36.98 59.37
C GLN A 251 4.91 36.51 60.69
N SER A 252 5.78 35.50 60.66
CA SER A 252 6.47 34.99 61.85
C SER A 252 7.42 36.05 62.45
N LEU A 253 8.14 36.78 61.60
CA LEU A 253 8.97 37.92 62.02
C LEU A 253 8.11 39.03 62.65
N LYS A 254 7.00 39.42 62.01
CA LYS A 254 6.07 40.42 62.58
C LYS A 254 5.53 40.00 63.95
N ARG A 255 5.19 38.72 64.15
CA ARG A 255 4.75 38.19 65.46
C ARG A 255 5.88 38.21 66.49
N PHE A 256 7.08 37.79 66.12
CA PHE A 256 8.24 37.80 67.00
C PHE A 256 8.54 39.22 67.50
N TRP A 257 8.57 40.21 66.60
CA TRP A 257 8.81 41.60 66.96
C TRP A 257 7.72 42.20 67.86
N ARG A 258 6.46 41.74 67.77
CA ARG A 258 5.38 42.15 68.68
C ARG A 258 5.45 41.54 70.08
N ILE A 259 6.17 40.43 70.25
CA ILE A 259 6.31 39.72 71.54
C ILE A 259 7.61 40.14 72.25
N SER A 260 8.58 40.66 71.50
CA SER A 260 9.93 40.98 71.99
C SER A 260 10.14 42.45 72.39
N GLY A 261 9.13 43.30 72.20
CA GLY A 261 9.11 44.70 72.62
C GLY A 261 7.92 44.94 73.53
#